data_AF-A0A537PW93-F1
#
_entry.id   AF-A0A537PW93-F1
#
_cell.length_a   1.000
_cell.length_b   1.000
_cell.length_c   1.000
_cell.angle_alpha   90.00
_cell.angle_beta   90.00
_cell.angle_gamma   90.00
#
_symmetry.space_group_name_H-M   'P 1'
#
loop_
_entity.id
_entity.type
_entity.pdbx_description
1 polymer ?
#
loop_
_entity_poly.entity_id
_entity_poly.type
_entity_poly.pdbx_seq_one_letter_code
_entity_poly.pdbx_strand_id
1 'polypeptide(L)' 'YLLSDKGQAIWTNAYLRPARPIELPDAVKSKFLPDSDYARAKSVDWGEMENVQKAFVDRYLAEVR' A
#
# COMPACT_ATOMS: atom_id res chain seq x y z
N TYR A 1 1.96 18.09 8.14
CA TYR A 1 2.87 17.20 8.90
C TYR A 1 2.78 15.75 8.42
N LEU A 2 1.60 15.16 8.25
CA LEU A 2 1.44 13.75 7.84
C LEU A 2 2.18 13.37 6.54
N LEU A 3 2.16 14.25 5.53
CA LEU A 3 2.81 14.02 4.23
C LEU A 3 4.27 14.45 4.16
N SER A 4 4.88 14.94 5.25
CA SER A 4 6.33 15.21 5.26
C SER A 4 7.12 13.91 5.40
N ASP A 5 8.41 13.93 5.10
CA ASP A 5 9.29 12.76 5.21
C ASP A 5 9.27 12.19 6.64
N LYS A 6 9.28 13.08 7.64
CA LYS A 6 9.15 12.70 9.05
C LYS A 6 7.80 12.03 9.34
N GLY A 7 6.70 12.56 8.79
CA GLY A 7 5.37 11.98 8.95
C GLY A 7 5.24 10.61 8.29
N GLN A 8 5.83 10.44 7.10
CA GLN A 8 5.86 9.18 6.37
C GLN A 8 6.74 8.13 7.07
N ALA A 9 7.89 8.54 7.62
CA ALA A 9 8.81 7.65 8.34
C ALA A 9 8.20 7.06 9.62
N ILE A 10 7.31 7.79 10.32
CA ILE A 10 6.67 7.29 11.56
C ILE A 10 5.93 5.98 11.32
N TRP A 11 5.20 5.87 10.20
CA TRP A 11 4.39 4.70 9.87
C TRP A 11 5.21 3.47 9.47
N THR A 12 6.45 3.68 9.04
CA THR A 12 7.33 2.58 8.61
C THR A 12 7.78 1.68 9.76
N ASN A 13 7.71 2.16 11.01
CA ASN A 13 7.91 1.33 12.20
C ASN A 13 6.81 0.26 12.37
N ALA A 14 5.63 0.49 11.80
CA ALA A 14 4.52 -0.45 11.73
C ALA A 14 4.49 -1.23 10.40
N TYR A 15 5.61 -1.26 9.66
CA TYR A 15 5.76 -1.94 8.37
C TYR A 15 4.85 -1.39 7.25
N LEU A 16 4.28 -0.20 7.44
CA LEU A 16 3.53 0.47 6.39
C LEU A 16 4.50 1.11 5.39
N ARG A 17 4.26 0.85 4.10
CA ARG A 17 5.01 1.51 3.03
C ARG A 17 4.61 2.98 2.97
N PRO A 18 5.57 3.92 2.87
CA PRO A 18 5.27 5.32 2.63
C PRO A 18 4.39 5.52 1.39
N ALA A 19 3.45 6.47 1.47
CA ALA A 19 2.60 6.86 0.34
C ALA A 19 3.36 7.67 -0.73
N ARG A 20 4.53 8.20 -0.37
CA ARG A 20 5.43 8.97 -1.24
C ARG A 20 6.83 8.35 -1.22
N PRO A 21 7.62 8.47 -2.29
CA PRO A 21 9.01 8.05 -2.27
C PRO A 21 9.79 8.93 -1.29
N ILE A 22 10.24 8.34 -0.19
CA ILE A 22 11.11 8.95 0.80
C ILE A 22 12.28 8.02 1.10
N GLU A 23 13.41 8.57 1.52
CA GLU A 23 14.51 7.76 2.00
C GLU A 23 14.19 7.21 3.40
N LEU A 24 14.23 5.88 3.52
CA LEU A 24 14.03 5.21 4.80
C LEU A 24 15.36 5.02 5.55
N PRO A 25 15.36 5.13 6.90
CA PRO A 25 16.51 4.75 7.71
C PRO A 25 16.88 3.27 7.49
N ASP A 26 18.18 2.94 7.51
CA ASP A 26 18.66 1.59 7.20
C ASP A 26 18.11 0.51 8.15
N ALA A 27 17.96 0.85 9.43
CA ALA A 27 17.37 -0.04 10.43
C ALA A 27 15.88 -0.38 10.16
N VAL A 28 15.22 0.44 9.34
CA VAL A 28 13.86 0.19 8.88
C VAL A 28 13.87 -0.54 7.54
N LYS A 29 14.72 -0.14 6.59
CA LYS A 29 14.89 -0.84 5.30
C LYS A 29 15.17 -2.33 5.48
N SER A 30 16.01 -2.70 6.47
CA SER A 30 16.35 -4.10 6.76
C SER A 30 15.17 -4.96 7.24
N LYS A 31 14.04 -4.34 7.60
CA LYS A 31 12.83 -5.01 8.04
C LYS A 31 11.78 -5.22 6.94
N PHE A 32 11.97 -4.61 5.77
CA PHE A 32 11.10 -4.79 4.61
C PHE A 32 11.60 -5.93 3.73
N LEU A 33 10.69 -6.48 2.91
CA LEU A 33 11.09 -7.40 1.83
C LEU A 33 11.98 -6.65 0.81
N PRO A 34 12.81 -7.38 0.04
CA PRO A 34 13.57 -6.79 -1.05
C PRO A 34 12.68 -6.06 -2.07
N ASP A 35 13.20 -5.01 -2.69
CA ASP A 35 12.45 -4.22 -3.68
C ASP A 35 11.92 -5.07 -4.86
N SER A 36 12.64 -6.14 -5.22
CA SER A 36 12.23 -7.11 -6.25
C SER A 36 10.89 -7.75 -5.97
N ASP A 37 10.56 -8.00 -4.71
CA ASP A 37 9.33 -8.68 -4.31
C ASP A 37 8.11 -7.76 -4.50
N TYR A 38 8.34 -6.45 -4.57
CA TYR A 38 7.34 -5.44 -4.87
C TYR A 38 7.28 -5.06 -6.36
N ALA A 39 8.11 -5.63 -7.24
CA ALA A 39 8.20 -5.21 -8.65
C ALA A 39 6.86 -5.30 -9.40
N ARG A 40 5.99 -6.23 -9.02
CA ARG A 40 4.63 -6.39 -9.59
C ARG A 40 3.55 -5.59 -8.84
N ALA A 41 3.84 -5.08 -7.66
CA ALA A 41 2.88 -4.36 -6.84
C ALA A 41 2.65 -2.97 -7.44
N LYS A 42 1.38 -2.61 -7.59
CA LYS A 42 0.95 -1.30 -8.09
C LYS A 42 -0.04 -0.68 -7.13
N SER A 43 -0.07 0.64 -7.08
CA SER A 43 -1.13 1.36 -6.37
C SER A 43 -2.47 1.08 -7.03
N VAL A 44 -3.49 0.90 -6.21
CA VAL A 44 -4.89 0.77 -6.67
C VAL A 44 -5.36 2.14 -7.16
N ASP A 45 -6.04 2.16 -8.31
CA ASP A 45 -6.85 3.31 -8.70
C ASP A 45 -8.15 3.29 -7.89
N TRP A 46 -8.21 4.14 -6.86
CA TRP A 46 -9.37 4.20 -5.97
C TRP A 46 -10.61 4.77 -6.65
N GLY A 47 -10.45 5.62 -7.67
CA GLY A 47 -11.57 6.18 -8.41
C GLY A 47 -12.21 5.11 -9.31
N GLU A 48 -11.39 4.29 -9.99
CA GLU A 48 -11.90 3.12 -10.72
C GLU A 48 -12.53 2.11 -9.76
N MET A 49 -11.89 1.83 -8.62
CA MET A 49 -12.39 0.88 -7.63
C MET A 49 -13.77 1.27 -7.10
N GLU A 50 -13.98 2.55 -6.78
CA GLU A 50 -15.26 3.07 -6.31
C GLU A 50 -16.40 2.75 -7.29
N ASN A 51 -16.17 2.93 -8.59
CA ASN A 51 -17.17 2.68 -9.62
C ASN A 51 -17.59 1.20 -9.74
N VAL A 52 -16.70 0.26 -9.39
CA VAL A 52 -16.93 -1.19 -9.55
C VAL A 52 -17.17 -1.93 -8.24
N GLN A 53 -16.97 -1.26 -7.08
CA GLN A 53 -16.96 -1.89 -5.76
C GLN A 53 -18.23 -2.71 -5.48
N LYS A 54 -19.41 -2.13 -5.76
CA LYS A 54 -20.68 -2.81 -5.49
C LYS A 54 -20.84 -4.08 -6.32
N ALA A 55 -20.61 -3.99 -7.63
CA ALA A 55 -20.75 -5.13 -8.52
C ALA A 55 -19.75 -6.26 -8.18
N PHE A 56 -18.55 -5.90 -7.76
CA PHE A 56 -17.56 -6.86 -7.27
C PHE A 56 -18.07 -7.64 -6.04
N VAL A 57 -18.62 -6.94 -5.03
CA VAL A 57 -19.15 -7.58 -3.81
C VAL A 57 -20.31 -8.52 -4.13
N ASP A 58 -21.25 -8.06 -4.98
CA ASP A 58 -22.42 -8.86 -5.37
C ASP A 58 -21.99 -10.18 -6.06
N ARG A 59 -21.00 -10.12 -6.97
CA ARG A 59 -20.44 -11.32 -7.63
C ARG A 59 -19.69 -12.24 -6.69
N TYR A 60 -18.85 -11.70 -5.81
CA TYR A 60 -18.09 -12.50 -4.86
C TYR A 60 -18.99 -13.39 -3.98
N LEU A 61 -20.10 -12.83 -3.48
CA LEU A 61 -21.07 -13.56 -2.66
C LEU A 61 -21.83 -14.64 -3.44
N ALA A 62 -22.05 -14.44 -4.74
CA ALA A 62 -22.76 -15.37 -5.60
C ALA A 62 -21.86 -16.51 -6.13
N GLU A 63 -20.59 -16.23 -6.41
CA GLU A 63 -19.73 -17.10 -7.22
C GLU A 63 -18.65 -17.85 -6.42
N VAL A 64 -18.23 -17.35 -5.24
CA VAL A 64 -17.03 -17.86 -4.53
C VAL A 64 -17.38 -18.66 -3.26
N ARG A 65 -18.67 -18.85 -2.99
CA ARG A 65 -19.14 -19.48 -1.75
C ARG A 65 -18.92 -20.99 -1.70
#